data_AF-A0A2V8IS58-F1
#
_entry.id   AF-A0A2V8IS58-F1
#
_cell.length_a   1.000
_cell.length_b   1.000
_cell.length_c   1.000
_cell.angle_alpha   90.00
_cell.angle_beta   90.00
_cell.angle_gamma   90.00
#
_symmetry.space_group_name_H-M   'P 1'
#
loop_
_entity.id
_entity.type
_entity.pdbx_description
1 polymer ?
#
loop_
_entity_poly.entity_id
_entity_poly.type
_entity_poly.pdbx_seq_one_letter_code
_entity_poly.pdbx_strand_id
1 'polypeptide(L)'
;MADVESSALDDRHKALFRFIDKVNHDSPNIGPAEIDALHAIGWTDEAIYFAITVCALFNFYNRWIDATGVHAMSDAAHRQGGKRMATHGYARS
;
A
#
# COMPACT_ATOMS: atom_id res chain seq x y z
N MET A 1 -9.53 7.16 2.72
CA MET A 1 -8.78 6.22 3.57
C MET A 1 -9.00 6.65 5.01
N ALA A 2 -9.26 5.73 5.94
CA ALA A 2 -9.35 6.09 7.35
C ALA A 2 -7.96 6.53 7.86
N ASP A 3 -7.94 7.45 8.84
CA ASP A 3 -6.71 7.96 9.43
C ASP A 3 -5.95 6.85 10.18
N VAL A 4 -4.68 6.64 9.80
CA VAL A 4 -3.81 5.61 10.39
C VAL A 4 -3.58 5.87 11.87
N GLU A 5 -3.52 7.13 12.30
CA GLU A 5 -3.28 7.48 13.71
C GLU A 5 -4.42 7.01 14.61
N SER A 6 -5.65 7.09 14.12
CA SER A 6 -6.86 6.61 14.80
C SER A 6 -7.03 5.07 14.80
N SER A 7 -6.19 4.33 14.08
CA SER A 7 -6.32 2.88 13.96
C SER A 7 -5.87 2.12 15.21
N ALA A 8 -6.33 0.87 15.35
CA ALA A 8 -5.93 -0.06 16.40
C ALA A 8 -4.57 -0.72 16.17
N LEU A 9 -3.81 -0.27 15.16
CA LEU A 9 -2.46 -0.74 14.91
C LEU A 9 -1.51 -0.35 16.04
N ASP A 10 -0.49 -1.17 16.27
CA ASP A 10 0.59 -0.78 17.17
C ASP A 10 1.44 0.36 16.59
N ASP A 11 2.24 0.99 17.45
CA ASP A 11 3.07 2.13 17.08
C ASP A 11 4.11 1.79 16.01
N ARG A 12 4.56 0.52 15.97
CA ARG A 12 5.55 0.04 15.00
C ARG A 12 4.97 0.01 13.59
N HIS A 13 3.73 -0.45 13.43
CA HIS A 13 3.00 -0.42 12.16
C HIS A 13 2.63 1.01 11.77
N LYS A 14 2.17 1.85 12.71
CA LYS A 14 1.90 3.26 12.43
C LYS A 14 3.14 3.98 11.90
N ALA A 15 4.32 3.74 12.48
CA ALA A 15 5.58 4.29 12.00
C ALA A 15 5.91 3.83 10.56
N LEU A 16 5.72 2.54 10.24
CA LEU A 16 5.88 2.04 8.87
C LEU A 16 4.91 2.74 7.90
N PHE A 17 3.65 2.93 8.27
CA PHE A 17 2.68 3.61 7.42
C PHE A 17 3.00 5.08 7.21
N ARG A 18 3.49 5.81 8.22
CA ARG A 18 3.99 7.19 8.03
C ARG A 18 5.16 7.25 7.06
N PHE A 19 6.09 6.29 7.17
CA PHE A 19 7.18 6.18 6.21
C PHE A 19 6.68 5.93 4.79
N ILE A 20 5.74 4.99 4.61
CA ILE A 20 5.16 4.69 3.29
C ILE A 20 4.35 5.86 2.73
N ASP A 21 3.67 6.63 3.57
CA ASP A 21 3.01 7.88 3.17
C ASP A 21 4.03 8.89 2.62
N LYS A 22 5.17 9.06 3.30
CA LYS A 22 6.27 9.88 2.81
C LYS A 22 6.86 9.34 1.50
N VAL A 23 7.08 8.03 1.38
CA VAL A 23 7.52 7.40 0.11
C VAL A 23 6.53 7.69 -1.02
N ASN A 24 5.22 7.63 -0.72
CA ASN A 24 4.17 7.83 -1.70
C ASN A 24 4.12 9.27 -2.25
N HIS A 25 4.39 10.25 -1.38
CA HIS A 25 4.24 11.67 -1.72
C HIS A 25 5.56 12.40 -1.99
N ASP A 26 6.68 11.90 -1.48
CA ASP A 26 7.96 12.59 -1.43
C ASP A 26 9.17 11.62 -1.46
N SER A 27 9.10 10.57 -2.28
CA SER A 27 10.19 9.59 -2.43
C SER A 27 11.58 10.17 -2.73
N PRO A 28 11.75 11.29 -3.47
CA PRO A 28 13.09 11.84 -3.72
C PRO A 28 13.81 12.33 -2.46
N ASN A 29 13.08 12.60 -1.39
CA ASN A 29 13.62 13.07 -0.10
C ASN A 29 13.69 11.96 0.96
N ILE A 30 13.57 10.69 0.56
CA ILE A 30 13.81 9.54 1.44
C ILE A 30 15.32 9.30 1.52
N GLY A 31 15.85 9.25 2.75
CA GLY A 31 17.26 9.00 3.00
C GLY A 31 17.49 7.97 4.12
N PRO A 32 18.75 7.81 4.54
CA PRO A 32 19.13 6.84 5.58
C PRO A 32 18.40 7.05 6.90
N ALA A 33 18.12 8.30 7.28
CA ALA A 33 17.48 8.64 8.55
C ALA A 33 16.09 7.99 8.72
N GLU A 34 15.29 7.93 7.66
CA GLU A 34 13.99 7.27 7.70
C GLU A 34 14.12 5.74 7.89
N ILE A 35 15.11 5.13 7.24
CA ILE A 35 15.37 3.70 7.32
C ILE A 35 15.90 3.34 8.72
N ASP A 36 16.84 4.12 9.23
CA ASP A 36 17.40 3.95 10.58
C ASP A 36 16.33 4.06 11.67
N ALA A 37 15.36 4.97 11.50
CA ALA A 37 14.24 5.11 12.42
C ALA A 37 13.34 3.86 12.44
N LEU A 38 13.15 3.19 11.30
CA LEU A 38 12.40 1.94 11.23
C LEU A 38 13.20 0.75 11.79
N HIS A 39 14.52 0.73 11.58
CA HIS A 39 15.40 -0.26 12.18
C HIS A 39 15.42 -0.17 13.71
N ALA A 40 15.45 1.04 14.27
CA ALA A 40 15.43 1.27 15.71
C ALA A 40 14.19 0.67 16.42
N ILE A 41 13.10 0.47 15.68
CA ILE A 41 11.86 -0.16 16.16
C ILE A 41 11.67 -1.59 15.64
N GLY A 42 12.72 -2.21 15.12
CA GLY A 42 12.79 -3.64 14.82
C GLY A 42 12.27 -4.06 13.44
N TRP A 43 12.07 -3.13 12.50
CA TRP A 43 11.88 -3.51 11.11
C TRP A 43 13.18 -4.01 10.49
N THR A 44 13.07 -4.99 9.59
CA THR A 44 14.21 -5.48 8.80
C THR A 44 14.22 -4.78 7.44
N ASP A 45 15.39 -4.70 6.81
CA ASP A 45 15.52 -4.22 5.43
C ASP A 45 14.53 -4.91 4.50
N GLU A 46 14.40 -6.23 4.60
CA GLU A 46 13.47 -7.03 3.78
C GLU A 46 12.01 -6.56 3.92
N ALA A 47 11.54 -6.33 5.15
CA ALA A 47 10.18 -5.86 5.39
C ALA A 47 9.96 -4.44 4.84
N ILE A 48 10.96 -3.57 4.99
CA ILE A 48 10.94 -2.21 4.44
C ILE A 48 10.89 -2.24 2.91
N TYR A 49 11.73 -3.07 2.28
CA TYR A 49 11.75 -3.24 0.83
C TYR A 49 10.44 -3.79 0.28
N PHE A 50 9.81 -4.75 0.97
CA PHE A 50 8.49 -5.23 0.57
C PHE A 50 7.42 -4.14 0.67
N ALA A 51 7.42 -3.35 1.74
CA ALA A 51 6.47 -2.24 1.88
C ALA A 51 6.65 -1.19 0.77
N ILE A 52 7.89 -0.81 0.46
CA ILE A 52 8.20 0.11 -0.65
C ILE A 52 7.77 -0.49 -1.99
N THR A 53 8.03 -1.77 -2.22
CA THR A 53 7.69 -2.46 -3.47
C THR A 53 6.18 -2.47 -3.70
N VAL A 54 5.38 -2.77 -2.68
CA VAL A 54 3.92 -2.71 -2.76
C VAL A 54 3.47 -1.29 -3.07
N CYS A 55 3.98 -0.29 -2.35
CA CYS A 55 3.66 1.13 -2.60
C CYS A 55 3.98 1.54 -4.05
N ALA A 56 5.18 1.26 -4.52
CA ALA A 56 5.64 1.59 -5.88
C ALA A 56 4.80 0.90 -6.96
N LEU A 57 4.42 -0.37 -6.74
CA LEU A 57 3.59 -1.13 -7.68
C LEU A 57 2.19 -0.51 -7.82
N PHE A 58 1.57 -0.10 -6.72
CA PHE A 58 0.28 0.60 -6.76
C PHE A 58 0.40 1.97 -7.44
N ASN A 59 1.48 2.71 -7.20
CA ASN A 59 1.72 3.98 -7.89
C ASN A 59 1.87 3.81 -9.41
N PHE A 60 2.55 2.74 -9.85
CA PHE A 60 2.60 2.37 -11.25
C PHE A 60 1.21 2.06 -11.81
N TYR A 61 0.45 1.18 -11.16
CA TYR A 61 -0.87 0.78 -11.64
C TYR A 61 -1.85 1.94 -11.69
N ASN A 62 -1.92 2.76 -10.64
CA ASN A 62 -2.79 3.93 -10.60
C ASN A 62 -2.49 4.85 -11.80
N ARG A 63 -1.21 5.18 -12.02
CA ARG A 63 -0.81 6.04 -13.14
C ARG A 63 -1.09 5.40 -14.51
N TRP A 64 -0.88 4.10 -14.64
CA TRP A 64 -1.13 3.38 -15.90
C TRP A 64 -2.62 3.30 -16.22
N ILE A 65 -3.46 2.96 -15.23
CA ILE A 65 -4.92 2.92 -15.37
C ILE A 65 -5.45 4.31 -15.74
N ASP A 66 -5.04 5.35 -15.00
CA ASP A 66 -5.47 6.72 -15.22
C ASP A 66 -5.07 7.22 -16.63
N ALA A 67 -3.85 6.91 -17.08
CA ALA A 67 -3.36 7.35 -18.38
C ALA A 67 -3.96 6.58 -19.57
N THR A 68 -4.40 5.33 -19.36
CA THR A 68 -4.96 4.49 -20.44
C THR A 68 -6.48 4.62 -20.59
N GLY A 69 -7.14 5.37 -19.69
CA GLY A 69 -8.60 5.54 -19.72
C GLY A 69 -9.37 4.28 -19.31
N VAL A 70 -8.69 3.29 -18.73
CA VAL A 70 -9.35 2.11 -18.15
C VAL A 70 -10.05 2.58 -16.88
N HIS A 71 -11.37 2.71 -16.90
CA HIS A 71 -12.10 3.14 -15.72
C HIS A 71 -12.11 2.04 -14.64
N ALA A 72 -11.94 2.45 -13.38
CA ALA A 72 -12.16 1.58 -12.24
C ALA A 72 -13.54 0.90 -12.37
N MET A 73 -13.60 -0.40 -12.02
CA MET A 73 -14.88 -1.11 -11.92
C MET A 73 -15.81 -0.32 -11.00
N SER A 74 -17.01 0.00 -11.47
CA SER A 74 -18.01 0.71 -10.66
C SER A 74 -18.20 0.04 -9.30
N ASP A 75 -18.60 0.78 -8.27
CA ASP A 75 -18.82 0.22 -6.93
C ASP A 75 -19.75 -1.01 -6.91
N ALA A 76 -20.72 -1.04 -7.83
CA ALA A 76 -21.60 -2.18 -8.03
C ALA A 76 -20.84 -3.40 -8.56
N ALA A 77 -19.96 -3.20 -9.55
CA ALA A 77 -19.10 -4.23 -10.11
C ALA A 77 -18.04 -4.71 -9.09
N HIS A 78 -17.48 -3.81 -8.27
CA HIS A 78 -16.59 -4.15 -7.15
C HIS A 78 -17.30 -5.04 -6.12
N ARG A 79 -18.51 -4.67 -5.67
CA ARG A 79 -19.31 -5.49 -4.74
C ARG A 79 -19.66 -6.86 -5.31
N GLN A 80 -19.99 -6.92 -6.59
CA GLN A 80 -20.33 -8.18 -7.26
C GLN A 80 -19.10 -9.07 -7.45
N GLY A 81 -17.95 -8.48 -7.81
CA GLY A 81 -16.65 -9.15 -7.87
C GLY A 81 -16.24 -9.72 -6.52
N GLY A 82 -16.36 -8.93 -5.44
CA GLY A 82 -16.07 -9.37 -4.07
C GLY A 82 -16.92 -10.57 -3.63
N LYS A 83 -18.24 -10.54 -3.90
CA LYS A 83 -19.12 -11.69 -3.65
C LYS A 83 -18.67 -12.93 -4.45
N ARG A 84 -18.31 -12.76 -5.71
CA ARG A 84 -17.84 -13.87 -6.56
C ARG A 84 -16.52 -14.47 -6.07
N MET A 85 -15.55 -13.64 -5.68
CA MET A 85 -14.27 -14.11 -5.12
C MET A 85 -14.46 -14.83 -3.79
N ALA A 86 -15.37 -14.36 -2.93
CA ALA A 86 -15.66 -15.06 -1.68
C ALA A 86 -16.24 -16.46 -1.91
N THR A 87 -16.98 -16.67 -3.00
CA THR A 87 -17.59 -17.97 -3.32
C THR A 87 -16.68 -18.89 -4.14
N HIS A 88 -15.84 -18.35 -5.04
CA HIS A 88 -15.09 -19.16 -6.02
C HIS A 88 -13.56 -19.06 -5.88
N GLY A 89 -13.06 -18.22 -4.98
CA GLY A 89 -11.62 -17.98 -4.83
C GLY A 89 -11.01 -17.24 -6.03
N TYR A 90 -9.67 -17.21 -6.07
CA TYR A 90 -8.89 -16.56 -7.14
C TYR A 90 -8.60 -17.47 -8.35
N ALA A 91 -8.81 -18.79 -8.21
CA ALA A 91 -8.57 -19.74 -9.28
C ALA A 91 -9.77 -19.74 -10.24
N ARG A 92 -9.58 -19.22 -11.45
CA ARG A 92 -10.48 -19.51 -12.56
C ARG A 92 -10.08 -20.86 -13.14
N SER A 93 -10.87 -21.90 -12.87
CA SER A 93 -10.94 -23.09 -13.73
C SER A 93 -12.20 -23.04 -14.56
#